data_AF-A0A732CWU8-F1
#
_entry.id   AF-A0A732CWU8-F1
#
_cell.length_a   1.000
_cell.length_b   1.000
_cell.length_c   1.000
_cell.angle_alpha   90.00
_cell.angle_beta   90.00
_cell.angle_gamma   90.00
#
_symmetry.space_group_name_H-M   'P 1'
#
loop_
_entity.id
_entity.type
_entity.pdbx_description
1 polymer ?
#
loop_
_entity_poly.entity_id
_entity_poly.type
_entity_poly.pdbx_seq_one_letter_code
_entity_poly.pdbx_strand_id
1 'polypeptide(L)'
;MPIISGALKDGAGLPVAGCVIQLRAMNTTRTVIRATTARVGADAGKYHIDAQPGRYEVTLVTEGCPPQKAGTIDVYADSADGTLNDFLMSVREDYLTPDVMRQLTQLVRQAEEAAEKNRRYENFYTLAETCTEELLSLNAPEVYDKSITLTVNETLTADYTGPVSGLCNISNPQNYTLIMCTSTSMEYQSGSTELNADGTFQFGKSWPGVKSFRLIRTSTGGLVTVMEDPLCIRSYRMPADAGDETVRVMKDRTYTYDQAVSAIALTAQGSGQAERFVRGLCAIIGSGGSEGSVPFFVNRMSAQTPSQYYRTGNAAWVAYALAYYLLKYPDGGMATAARNKLMQCVNWIEKFRVNDSGDIRSGLYTSGSGRYRDGVFYPDFKADWCTSEHQFDPWFLFDLMGRLGFAGYTEKASALADSILEKLWVEDEGHFYAGMRTSGPDKAAPLDCASWGGLFVASIDMDKARRCLAWLDRLWYATHDATGYTPYHPEYGYPNKRRGVWVEGSAGVALLARRLGEEATAMDILARLAPLRTRHGYIDSCDYPDDNAMPPWPSSCNTAWMILACNPQGFWNVNLPALPGMYYRY
;
A
#
# COMPACT_ATOMS: atom_id res chain seq x y z
N MET A 1 28.88 -21.88 -52.67
CA MET A 1 28.32 -20.52 -52.83
C MET A 1 27.06 -20.72 -53.65
N PRO A 2 25.93 -20.10 -53.28
CA PRO A 2 24.70 -20.28 -54.04
C PRO A 2 24.89 -19.82 -55.50
N ILE A 3 24.40 -20.64 -56.42
CA ILE A 3 24.45 -20.36 -57.85
C ILE A 3 23.12 -19.76 -58.28
N ILE A 4 23.16 -18.53 -58.79
CA ILE A 4 22.02 -17.89 -59.43
C ILE A 4 22.16 -18.06 -60.94
N SER A 5 21.40 -18.97 -61.53
CA SER A 5 21.51 -19.29 -62.96
C SER A 5 20.16 -19.57 -63.60
N GLY A 6 20.04 -19.27 -64.90
CA GLY A 6 18.78 -19.44 -65.62
C GLY A 6 18.80 -18.77 -66.99
N ALA A 7 17.62 -18.61 -67.59
CA ALA A 7 17.45 -17.86 -68.83
C ALA A 7 16.47 -16.69 -68.62
N LEU A 8 16.88 -15.48 -68.98
CA LEU A 8 16.02 -14.30 -69.05
C LEU A 8 15.10 -14.44 -70.26
N LYS A 9 13.79 -14.40 -70.01
CA LYS A 9 12.75 -14.48 -71.02
C LYS A 9 11.87 -13.23 -70.97
N ASP A 10 11.38 -12.78 -72.11
CA ASP A 10 10.40 -11.70 -72.19
C ASP A 10 8.97 -12.19 -71.86
N GLY A 11 8.00 -11.28 -71.93
CA GLY A 11 6.58 -11.61 -71.70
C GLY A 11 5.97 -12.60 -72.71
N ALA A 12 6.66 -12.91 -73.81
CA ALA A 12 6.29 -13.93 -74.78
C ALA A 12 7.07 -15.25 -74.59
N GLY A 13 7.95 -15.32 -73.59
CA GLY A 13 8.78 -16.50 -73.29
C GLY A 13 10.03 -16.63 -74.18
N LEU A 14 10.32 -15.64 -75.02
CA LEU A 14 11.50 -15.62 -75.90
C LEU A 14 12.74 -15.15 -75.13
N PRO A 15 13.94 -15.69 -75.44
CA PRO A 15 15.15 -15.30 -74.73
C PRO A 15 15.52 -13.83 -74.99
N VAL A 16 15.81 -13.09 -73.92
CA VAL A 16 16.29 -11.70 -74.01
C VAL A 16 17.81 -11.72 -74.23
N ALA A 17 18.24 -11.71 -75.49
CA ALA A 17 19.65 -11.61 -75.86
C ALA A 17 20.21 -10.21 -75.57
N GLY A 18 21.47 -10.12 -75.15
CA GLY A 18 22.16 -8.82 -74.95
C GLY A 18 21.78 -8.06 -73.67
N CYS A 19 21.05 -8.70 -72.74
CA CYS A 19 20.80 -8.14 -71.41
C CYS A 19 22.01 -8.34 -70.49
N VAL A 20 22.35 -7.32 -69.71
CA VAL A 20 23.35 -7.36 -68.64
C VAL A 20 22.64 -7.25 -67.29
N ILE A 21 22.75 -8.30 -66.48
CA ILE A 21 22.31 -8.28 -65.08
C ILE A 21 23.40 -7.59 -64.25
N GLN A 22 23.03 -6.64 -63.39
CA GLN A 22 23.92 -5.97 -62.45
C GLN A 22 23.43 -6.22 -61.02
N LEU A 23 24.31 -6.76 -60.17
CA LEU A 23 24.09 -6.88 -58.73
C LEU A 23 24.90 -5.83 -57.99
N ARG A 24 24.22 -4.93 -57.27
CA ARG A 24 24.86 -3.89 -56.45
C ARG A 24 24.63 -4.19 -54.96
N ALA A 25 25.69 -4.53 -54.24
CA ALA A 25 25.60 -4.78 -52.79
C ALA A 25 25.11 -3.52 -52.05
N MET A 26 24.10 -3.68 -51.18
CA MET A 26 23.48 -2.57 -50.45
C MET A 26 24.05 -2.39 -49.03
N ASN A 27 24.50 -3.47 -48.38
CA ASN A 27 25.16 -3.43 -47.07
C ASN A 27 26.43 -4.29 -47.14
N THR A 28 27.61 -3.71 -46.89
CA THR A 28 28.86 -4.51 -46.87
C THR A 28 29.56 -4.39 -45.52
N THR A 29 29.77 -5.54 -44.87
CA THR A 29 30.88 -5.74 -43.94
C THR A 29 32.18 -5.85 -44.74
N ARG A 30 33.33 -5.65 -44.07
CA ARG A 30 34.67 -5.43 -44.64
C ARG A 30 35.18 -6.44 -45.70
N THR A 31 34.48 -7.55 -45.94
CA THR A 31 34.88 -8.60 -46.89
C THR A 31 34.43 -8.34 -48.33
N VAL A 32 33.54 -7.37 -48.58
CA VAL A 32 33.04 -7.04 -49.93
C VAL A 32 33.41 -5.59 -50.29
N ILE A 33 34.70 -5.28 -50.35
CA ILE A 33 35.20 -4.01 -50.94
C ILE A 33 35.92 -4.31 -52.25
N ARG A 34 35.18 -4.22 -53.34
CA ARG A 34 35.54 -3.63 -54.63
C ARG A 34 34.28 -3.67 -55.48
N ALA A 35 34.02 -2.63 -56.27
CA ALA A 35 32.84 -2.53 -57.13
C ALA A 35 32.69 -3.76 -58.05
N THR A 36 32.02 -4.81 -57.57
CA THR A 36 31.70 -6.00 -58.35
C THR A 36 30.31 -5.82 -58.91
N THR A 37 30.19 -4.93 -59.90
CA THR A 37 29.17 -5.11 -60.91
C THR A 37 29.52 -6.42 -61.63
N ALA A 38 29.00 -7.56 -61.16
CA ALA A 38 29.02 -8.77 -61.95
C ALA A 38 28.14 -8.48 -63.17
N ARG A 39 28.76 -8.19 -64.32
CA ARG A 39 28.07 -8.03 -65.59
C ARG A 39 28.13 -9.35 -66.31
N VAL A 40 27.03 -10.10 -66.25
CA VAL A 40 26.90 -11.31 -67.05
C VAL A 40 26.10 -10.93 -68.29
N GLY A 41 26.75 -10.99 -69.45
CA GLY A 41 26.06 -10.86 -70.73
C GLY A 41 25.23 -12.13 -70.96
N ALA A 42 23.94 -11.95 -71.21
CA ALA A 42 23.07 -13.07 -71.51
C ALA A 42 23.32 -13.59 -72.94
N ASP A 43 24.12 -14.64 -73.10
CA ASP A 43 24.32 -15.32 -74.39
C ASP A 43 23.07 -16.16 -74.69
N ALA A 44 22.32 -15.78 -75.72
CA ALA A 44 20.97 -16.28 -76.00
C ALA A 44 20.05 -16.29 -74.75
N GLY A 45 20.17 -15.29 -73.87
CA GLY A 45 19.35 -15.15 -72.67
C GLY A 45 19.84 -15.89 -71.42
N LYS A 46 20.89 -16.73 -71.48
CA LYS A 46 21.35 -17.51 -70.32
C LYS A 46 22.32 -16.73 -69.42
N TYR A 47 22.18 -16.88 -68.10
CA TYR A 47 23.08 -16.30 -67.09
C TYR A 47 23.48 -17.32 -66.03
N HIS A 48 24.65 -17.09 -65.42
CA HIS A 48 25.19 -17.87 -64.32
C HIS A 48 26.02 -16.95 -63.41
N ILE A 49 25.74 -16.96 -62.11
CA ILE A 49 26.35 -16.07 -61.12
C ILE A 49 26.68 -16.87 -59.86
N ASP A 50 27.96 -16.94 -59.50
CA ASP A 50 28.41 -17.41 -58.18
C ASP A 50 28.19 -16.28 -57.17
N ALA A 51 27.05 -16.27 -56.50
CA ALA A 51 26.67 -15.18 -55.62
C ALA A 51 27.31 -15.33 -54.22
N GLN A 52 27.94 -14.26 -53.75
CA GLN A 52 28.39 -14.18 -52.35
C GLN A 52 27.22 -13.87 -51.43
N PRO A 53 27.21 -14.37 -50.18
CA PRO A 53 26.21 -13.96 -49.21
C PRO A 53 26.17 -12.45 -49.02
N GLY A 54 25.00 -11.84 -49.13
CA GLY A 54 24.80 -10.40 -49.06
C GLY A 54 23.46 -9.94 -49.62
N ARG A 55 23.14 -8.67 -49.39
CA ARG A 55 21.94 -8.02 -49.92
C ARG A 55 22.29 -7.21 -51.17
N TYR A 56 21.61 -7.47 -52.28
CA TYR A 56 21.91 -6.86 -53.58
C TYR A 56 20.68 -6.19 -54.20
N GLU A 57 20.87 -4.97 -54.71
CA GLU A 57 19.97 -4.37 -55.68
C GLU A 57 20.26 -4.94 -57.07
N VAL A 58 19.21 -5.42 -57.75
CA VAL A 58 19.30 -6.04 -59.07
C VAL A 58 18.83 -5.03 -60.12
N THR A 59 19.69 -4.74 -61.09
CA THR A 59 19.36 -3.89 -62.24
C THR A 59 19.58 -4.66 -63.54
N LEU A 60 18.62 -4.59 -64.47
CA LEU A 60 18.72 -5.16 -65.80
C LEU A 60 19.03 -4.06 -66.80
N VAL A 61 20.00 -4.29 -67.68
CA VAL A 61 20.44 -3.34 -68.69
C VAL A 61 20.39 -3.99 -70.06
N THR A 62 19.49 -3.54 -70.93
CA THR A 62 19.37 -3.98 -72.33
C THR A 62 19.82 -2.89 -73.29
N GLU A 63 20.38 -3.28 -74.44
CA GLU A 63 20.90 -2.34 -75.44
C GLU A 63 19.77 -1.44 -75.98
N GLY A 64 19.95 -0.11 -75.87
CA GLY A 64 18.95 0.89 -76.30
C GLY A 64 17.88 1.28 -75.26
N CYS A 65 17.89 0.70 -74.05
CA CYS A 65 16.96 1.05 -72.97
C CYS A 65 17.69 1.59 -71.71
N PRO A 66 17.05 2.49 -70.93
CA PRO A 66 17.60 2.90 -69.64
C PRO A 66 17.64 1.71 -68.66
N PRO A 67 18.65 1.61 -67.78
CA PRO A 67 18.73 0.58 -66.74
C PRO A 67 17.46 0.50 -65.91
N GLN A 68 16.88 -0.69 -65.79
CA GLN A 68 15.67 -0.91 -65.01
C GLN A 68 15.98 -1.69 -63.73
N LYS A 69 15.54 -1.16 -62.60
CA LYS A 69 15.61 -1.88 -61.31
C LYS A 69 14.59 -3.01 -61.31
N ALA A 70 15.09 -4.25 -61.24
CA ALA A 70 14.25 -5.44 -61.17
C ALA A 70 13.78 -5.73 -59.73
N GLY A 71 14.57 -5.35 -58.72
CA GLY A 71 14.22 -5.54 -57.32
C GLY A 71 15.45 -5.60 -56.41
N THR A 72 15.27 -6.14 -55.22
CA THR A 72 16.34 -6.43 -54.26
C THR A 72 16.29 -7.91 -53.93
N ILE A 73 17.44 -8.57 -53.87
CA ILE A 73 17.58 -9.97 -53.48
C ILE A 73 18.48 -10.09 -52.24
N ASP A 74 18.25 -11.12 -51.45
CA ASP A 74 19.09 -11.52 -50.31
C ASP A 74 19.65 -12.92 -50.57
N VAL A 75 20.98 -13.05 -50.50
CA VAL A 75 21.70 -14.31 -50.68
C VAL A 75 22.34 -14.69 -49.36
N TYR A 76 22.06 -15.90 -48.85
CA TYR A 76 22.65 -16.45 -47.62
C TYR A 76 23.65 -17.57 -47.95
N ALA A 77 24.47 -17.99 -46.99
CA ALA A 77 25.47 -19.04 -47.22
C ALA A 77 24.84 -20.42 -47.55
N ASP A 78 23.61 -20.63 -47.10
CA ASP A 78 22.80 -21.84 -47.23
C ASP A 78 21.64 -21.70 -48.22
N SER A 79 21.56 -20.59 -48.98
CA SER A 79 20.55 -20.45 -50.03
C SER A 79 20.74 -21.56 -51.08
N ALA A 80 19.63 -22.21 -51.44
CA ALA A 80 19.62 -23.18 -52.53
C ALA A 80 19.90 -22.49 -53.88
N ASP A 81 20.52 -23.22 -54.80
CA ASP A 81 20.71 -22.75 -56.18
C ASP A 81 19.35 -22.52 -56.86
N GLY A 82 19.24 -21.48 -57.68
CA GLY A 82 17.96 -21.09 -58.27
C GLY A 82 18.07 -20.02 -59.36
N THR A 83 16.95 -19.66 -59.96
CA THR A 83 16.89 -18.58 -60.96
C THR A 83 16.81 -17.23 -60.28
N LEU A 84 17.24 -16.16 -60.95
CA LEU A 84 17.10 -14.78 -60.47
C LEU A 84 15.65 -14.45 -60.10
N ASN A 85 14.68 -14.99 -60.84
CA ASN A 85 13.27 -14.80 -60.53
C ASN A 85 12.86 -15.50 -59.24
N ASP A 86 13.43 -16.67 -58.91
CA ASP A 86 13.19 -17.35 -57.63
C ASP A 86 13.68 -16.50 -56.45
N PHE A 87 14.82 -15.82 -56.61
CA PHE A 87 15.34 -14.89 -55.60
C PHE A 87 14.57 -13.56 -55.54
N LEU A 88 13.99 -13.09 -56.65
CA LEU A 88 13.17 -11.86 -56.69
C LEU A 88 11.74 -12.08 -56.18
N MET A 89 11.20 -13.29 -56.40
CA MET A 89 9.84 -13.67 -56.02
C MET A 89 9.76 -14.38 -54.67
N SER A 90 10.90 -14.62 -54.01
CA SER A 90 10.91 -15.15 -52.64
C SER A 90 10.38 -14.09 -51.68
N VAL A 91 9.05 -13.97 -51.60
CA VAL A 91 8.38 -13.38 -50.47
C VAL A 91 8.41 -14.43 -49.38
N ARG A 92 9.21 -14.21 -48.32
CA ARG A 92 9.18 -15.07 -47.12
C ARG A 92 9.11 -14.22 -45.86
N GLU A 93 8.26 -14.69 -44.95
CA GLU A 93 7.83 -14.08 -43.69
C GLU A 93 8.92 -14.02 -42.60
N ASP A 94 10.19 -14.28 -42.91
CA ASP A 94 11.19 -14.61 -41.90
C ASP A 94 12.15 -13.45 -41.63
N TYR A 95 11.65 -12.42 -40.93
CA TYR A 95 12.48 -11.37 -40.31
C TYR A 95 13.05 -11.80 -38.94
N LEU A 96 13.41 -13.07 -38.76
CA LEU A 96 14.04 -13.58 -37.55
C LEU A 96 15.26 -14.41 -37.93
N THR A 97 16.45 -13.81 -37.87
CA THR A 97 17.71 -14.55 -38.07
C THR A 97 17.88 -15.59 -36.96
N PRO A 98 18.54 -16.75 -37.23
CA PRO A 98 18.83 -17.76 -36.20
C PRO A 98 19.58 -17.21 -34.98
N ASP A 99 20.34 -16.13 -35.13
CA ASP A 99 21.05 -15.46 -34.05
C ASP A 99 20.12 -14.64 -33.16
N VAL A 100 19.14 -13.93 -33.74
CA VAL A 100 18.09 -13.24 -32.96
C VAL A 100 17.22 -14.26 -32.22
N MET A 101 16.87 -15.38 -32.85
CA MET A 101 16.14 -16.46 -32.18
C MET A 101 16.97 -17.11 -31.06
N ARG A 102 18.28 -17.36 -31.27
CA ARG A 102 19.16 -17.85 -30.20
C ARG A 102 19.30 -16.85 -29.05
N GLN A 103 19.45 -15.56 -29.34
CA GLN A 103 19.49 -14.52 -28.32
C GLN A 103 18.16 -14.41 -27.57
N LEU A 104 17.03 -14.50 -28.27
CA LEU A 104 15.70 -14.49 -27.65
C LEU A 104 15.50 -15.72 -26.77
N THR A 105 15.84 -16.92 -27.23
CA THR A 105 15.78 -18.13 -26.40
C THR A 105 16.71 -18.04 -25.20
N GLN A 106 17.91 -17.46 -25.36
CA GLN A 106 18.82 -17.24 -24.25
C GLN A 106 18.26 -16.22 -23.24
N LEU A 107 17.65 -15.14 -23.70
CA LEU A 107 16.99 -14.15 -22.84
C LEU A 107 15.78 -14.75 -22.12
N VAL A 108 14.95 -15.56 -22.81
CA VAL A 108 13.84 -16.31 -22.19
C VAL A 108 14.38 -17.24 -21.11
N ARG A 109 15.43 -18.02 -21.41
CA ARG A 109 16.04 -18.93 -20.43
C ARG A 109 16.63 -18.17 -19.24
N GLN A 110 17.28 -17.04 -19.47
CA GLN A 110 17.82 -16.18 -18.40
C GLN A 110 16.70 -15.55 -17.57
N ALA A 111 15.58 -15.16 -18.20
CA ALA A 111 14.40 -14.66 -17.51
C ALA A 111 13.73 -15.77 -16.67
N GLU A 112 13.61 -16.98 -17.21
CA GLU A 112 13.13 -18.16 -16.49
C GLU A 112 14.04 -18.52 -15.31
N GLU A 113 15.37 -18.57 -15.51
CA GLU A 113 16.35 -18.82 -14.45
C GLU A 113 16.33 -17.72 -13.37
N ALA A 114 16.15 -16.45 -13.76
CA ALA A 114 16.02 -15.35 -12.82
C ALA A 114 14.70 -15.41 -12.04
N ALA A 115 13.59 -15.74 -12.70
CA ALA A 115 12.29 -15.97 -12.06
C ALA A 115 12.36 -17.16 -11.09
N GLU A 116 13.04 -18.23 -11.48
CA GLU A 116 13.28 -19.41 -10.67
C GLU A 116 14.10 -19.09 -9.41
N LYS A 117 15.16 -18.31 -9.57
CA LYS A 117 16.07 -17.93 -8.48
C LYS A 117 15.44 -16.92 -7.52
N ASN A 118 14.48 -16.13 -8.00
CA ASN A 118 13.70 -15.18 -7.20
C ASN A 118 12.40 -15.78 -6.65
N ARG A 119 12.21 -17.12 -6.71
CA ARG A 119 11.03 -17.78 -6.13
C ARG A 119 10.90 -17.44 -4.66
N ARG A 120 9.80 -16.77 -4.32
CA ARG A 120 9.39 -16.52 -2.94
C ARG A 120 8.06 -17.22 -2.67
N TYR A 121 7.88 -17.58 -1.41
CA TYR A 121 6.65 -18.17 -0.91
C TYR A 121 6.16 -17.35 0.27
N GLU A 122 4.88 -17.02 0.28
CA GLU A 122 4.22 -16.52 1.49
C GLU A 122 3.44 -17.65 2.14
N ASN A 123 3.50 -17.69 3.47
CA ASN A 123 2.89 -18.73 4.28
C ASN A 123 1.55 -18.23 4.84
N PHE A 124 0.46 -18.48 4.13
CA PHE A 124 -0.88 -18.13 4.59
C PHE A 124 -1.40 -19.02 5.73
N TYR A 125 -0.70 -20.09 6.12
CA TYR A 125 -1.08 -20.85 7.32
C TYR A 125 -0.95 -20.01 8.59
N THR A 126 0.09 -19.17 8.67
CA THR A 126 0.45 -18.46 9.91
C THR A 126 0.53 -16.95 9.75
N LEU A 127 0.27 -16.40 8.56
CA LEU A 127 0.49 -14.97 8.29
C LEU A 127 -0.32 -14.07 9.25
N ALA A 128 -1.63 -14.31 9.42
CA ALA A 128 -2.47 -13.49 10.29
C ALA A 128 -2.04 -13.58 11.78
N GLU A 129 -1.70 -14.78 12.25
CA GLU A 129 -1.20 -14.99 13.61
C GLU A 129 0.14 -14.28 13.82
N THR A 130 1.06 -14.41 12.86
CA THR A 130 2.37 -13.77 12.97
C THR A 130 2.25 -12.24 12.93
N CYS A 131 1.41 -11.69 12.06
CA CYS A 131 1.12 -10.26 12.05
C CYS A 131 0.50 -9.80 13.38
N THR A 132 -0.31 -10.64 14.03
CA THR A 132 -0.91 -10.33 15.35
C THR A 132 0.15 -10.24 16.44
N GLU A 133 1.10 -11.17 16.47
CA GLU A 133 2.24 -11.13 17.39
C GLU A 133 3.14 -9.91 17.14
N GLU A 134 3.44 -9.63 15.86
CA GLU A 134 4.25 -8.49 15.44
C GLU A 134 3.57 -7.16 15.83
N LEU A 135 2.26 -7.03 15.61
CA LEU A 135 1.44 -5.89 16.03
C LEU A 135 1.52 -5.66 17.54
N LEU A 136 1.38 -6.72 18.35
CA LEU A 136 1.48 -6.62 19.81
C LEU A 136 2.91 -6.26 20.26
N SER A 137 3.93 -6.69 19.52
CA SER A 137 5.34 -6.39 19.80
C SER A 137 5.69 -4.90 19.62
N LEU A 138 4.93 -4.15 18.80
CA LEU A 138 5.14 -2.71 18.59
C LEU A 138 4.98 -1.91 19.89
N ASN A 139 4.14 -2.39 20.80
CA ASN A 139 3.87 -1.73 22.07
C ASN A 139 4.88 -2.07 23.17
N ALA A 140 5.87 -2.92 22.89
CA ALA A 140 6.93 -3.21 23.84
C ALA A 140 7.78 -1.96 24.12
N PRO A 141 8.31 -1.80 25.35
CA PRO A 141 9.24 -0.73 25.67
C PRO A 141 10.50 -0.81 24.80
N GLU A 142 11.19 0.31 24.62
CA GLU A 142 12.46 0.35 23.85
C GLU A 142 13.53 -0.54 24.50
N VAL A 143 13.62 -0.51 25.83
CA VAL A 143 14.51 -1.34 26.64
C VAL A 143 13.65 -2.10 27.64
N TYR A 144 13.63 -3.42 27.51
CA TYR A 144 12.82 -4.29 28.37
C TYR A 144 13.57 -5.58 28.71
N ASP A 145 14.00 -5.66 29.97
CA ASP A 145 14.58 -6.89 30.53
C ASP A 145 13.47 -7.69 31.21
N LYS A 146 13.09 -8.81 30.58
CA LYS A 146 12.03 -9.71 31.05
C LYS A 146 12.38 -10.46 32.35
N SER A 147 13.65 -10.48 32.75
CA SER A 147 14.07 -11.12 34.00
C SER A 147 13.80 -10.27 35.24
N ILE A 148 13.53 -8.98 35.04
CA ILE A 148 13.24 -8.01 36.10
C ILE A 148 11.74 -7.80 36.17
N THR A 149 11.17 -7.97 37.38
CA THR A 149 9.76 -7.71 37.64
C THR A 149 9.61 -6.54 38.59
N LEU A 150 8.74 -5.59 38.26
CA LEU A 150 8.30 -4.52 39.17
C LEU A 150 6.81 -4.70 39.45
N THR A 151 6.48 -4.81 40.73
CA THR A 151 5.10 -4.83 41.20
C THR A 151 4.83 -3.54 41.94
N VAL A 152 3.75 -2.85 41.56
CA VAL A 152 3.22 -1.68 42.27
C VAL A 152 2.05 -2.13 43.13
N ASN A 153 1.99 -1.64 44.37
CA ASN A 153 0.95 -2.02 45.32
C ASN A 153 -0.38 -1.30 45.06
N GLU A 154 -0.33 -0.11 44.48
CA GLU A 154 -1.48 0.73 44.18
C GLU A 154 -2.03 0.51 42.76
N THR A 155 -3.34 0.69 42.59
CA THR A 155 -3.98 0.74 41.27
C THR A 155 -3.77 2.13 40.66
N LEU A 156 -2.80 2.23 39.75
CA LEU A 156 -2.38 3.51 39.14
C LEU A 156 -3.29 3.94 37.99
N THR A 157 -4.52 4.37 38.29
CA THR A 157 -5.37 5.04 37.31
C THR A 157 -4.81 6.42 36.93
N ALA A 158 -5.27 7.00 35.82
CA ALA A 158 -4.79 8.30 35.36
C ALA A 158 -5.12 9.45 36.32
N ASP A 159 -6.17 9.34 37.13
CA ASP A 159 -6.56 10.28 38.18
C ASP A 159 -5.88 9.99 39.53
N TYR A 160 -5.13 8.89 39.64
CA TYR A 160 -4.45 8.52 40.88
C TYR A 160 -3.42 9.59 41.28
N THR A 161 -3.60 10.08 42.50
CA THR A 161 -2.66 10.94 43.22
C THR A 161 -2.44 10.35 44.60
N GLY A 162 -1.19 10.38 45.07
CA GLY A 162 -0.84 9.76 46.34
C GLY A 162 0.53 9.07 46.31
N PRO A 163 0.94 8.48 47.43
CA PRO A 163 2.18 7.72 47.50
C PRO A 163 2.12 6.49 46.57
N VAL A 164 3.26 6.11 46.00
CA VAL A 164 3.38 4.91 45.15
C VAL A 164 4.48 4.04 45.72
N SER A 165 4.17 2.77 45.96
CA SER A 165 5.09 1.82 46.58
C SER A 165 5.07 0.48 45.89
N GLY A 166 6.12 -0.31 46.09
CA GLY A 166 6.19 -1.61 45.45
C GLY A 166 7.49 -2.34 45.69
N LEU A 167 7.69 -3.37 44.87
CA LEU A 167 8.84 -4.26 44.89
C LEU A 167 9.43 -4.40 43.49
N CYS A 168 10.73 -4.20 43.35
CA CYS A 168 11.49 -4.55 42.16
C CYS A 168 12.34 -5.79 42.45
N ASN A 169 12.02 -6.90 41.79
CA ASN A 169 12.78 -8.14 41.89
C ASN A 169 14.01 -8.08 40.97
N ILE A 170 15.18 -7.85 41.56
CA ILE A 170 16.47 -7.76 40.87
C ILE A 170 17.62 -8.13 41.83
N SER A 171 18.71 -8.68 41.30
CA SER A 171 19.92 -8.92 42.09
C SER A 171 20.62 -7.61 42.49
N ASN A 172 21.02 -7.50 43.76
CA ASN A 172 21.67 -6.31 44.33
C ASN A 172 20.88 -5.01 44.10
N PRO A 173 19.64 -4.90 44.61
CA PRO A 173 18.74 -3.79 44.26
C PRO A 173 19.31 -2.39 44.55
N GLN A 174 20.11 -2.25 45.62
CA GLN A 174 20.74 -0.98 46.02
C GLN A 174 21.65 -0.36 44.95
N ASN A 175 22.03 -1.12 43.92
CA ASN A 175 22.80 -0.61 42.79
C ASN A 175 21.93 0.11 41.74
N TYR A 176 20.62 0.21 41.97
CA TYR A 176 19.67 0.73 41.02
C TYR A 176 18.78 1.83 41.60
N THR A 177 18.46 2.79 40.75
CA THR A 177 17.53 3.88 41.02
C THR A 177 16.30 3.69 40.14
N LEU A 178 15.12 3.74 40.77
CA LEU A 178 13.84 3.72 40.09
C LEU A 178 13.36 5.15 39.89
N ILE A 179 13.07 5.51 38.64
CA ILE A 179 12.50 6.80 38.25
C ILE A 179 11.03 6.57 37.91
N MET A 180 10.14 7.33 38.55
CA MET A 180 8.73 7.38 38.19
C MET A 180 8.51 8.56 37.23
N CYS A 181 7.96 8.27 36.06
CA CYS A 181 7.49 9.26 35.10
C CYS A 181 5.96 9.32 35.10
N THR A 182 5.41 10.48 34.77
CA THR A 182 3.98 10.69 34.57
C THR A 182 3.74 11.25 33.17
N SER A 183 2.76 10.69 32.46
CA SER A 183 2.35 11.10 31.13
C SER A 183 0.95 11.70 31.15
N THR A 184 0.85 12.95 30.69
CA THR A 184 -0.41 13.60 30.31
C THR A 184 -0.39 13.79 28.79
N SER A 185 -0.41 15.02 28.27
CA SER A 185 -0.08 15.28 26.86
C SER A 185 1.41 15.06 26.55
N MET A 186 2.26 15.17 27.57
CA MET A 186 3.70 14.92 27.51
C MET A 186 4.15 14.13 28.74
N GLU A 187 5.30 13.48 28.64
CA GLU A 187 5.95 12.80 29.75
C GLU A 187 6.82 13.77 30.55
N TYR A 188 6.82 13.63 31.87
CA TYR A 188 7.76 14.29 32.77
C TYR A 188 8.14 13.39 33.96
N GLN A 189 9.37 13.54 34.45
CA GLN A 189 9.82 12.84 35.65
C GLN A 189 9.08 13.37 36.89
N SER A 190 8.44 12.47 37.64
CA SER A 190 7.70 12.80 38.86
C SER A 190 8.52 12.59 40.13
N GLY A 191 9.48 11.68 40.11
CA GLY A 191 10.39 11.43 41.22
C GLY A 191 11.38 10.31 40.91
N SER A 192 12.37 10.16 41.78
CA SER A 192 13.35 9.08 41.73
C SER A 192 13.65 8.59 43.15
N THR A 193 13.91 7.30 43.31
CA THR A 193 14.30 6.70 44.59
C THR A 193 15.26 5.53 44.35
N GLU A 194 16.23 5.34 45.22
CA GLU A 194 17.07 4.13 45.22
C GLU A 194 16.27 2.94 45.77
N LEU A 195 16.49 1.75 45.22
CA LEU A 195 15.85 0.56 45.76
C LEU A 195 16.47 0.18 47.12
N ASN A 196 15.63 -0.25 48.05
CA ASN A 196 16.08 -0.81 49.32
C ASN A 196 16.78 -2.16 49.12
N ALA A 197 17.52 -2.65 50.14
CA ALA A 197 18.23 -3.94 50.06
C ALA A 197 17.33 -5.13 49.70
N ASP A 198 16.07 -5.08 50.10
CA ASP A 198 15.03 -6.08 49.80
C ASP A 198 14.31 -5.85 48.46
N GLY A 199 14.70 -4.82 47.71
CA GLY A 199 14.10 -4.44 46.42
C GLY A 199 12.87 -3.54 46.54
N THR A 200 12.45 -3.18 47.75
CA THR A 200 11.29 -2.29 47.94
C THR A 200 11.61 -0.85 47.55
N PHE A 201 10.56 -0.10 47.17
CA PHE A 201 10.67 1.32 46.86
C PHE A 201 9.43 2.09 47.31
N GLN A 202 9.58 3.40 47.47
CA GLN A 202 8.48 4.30 47.78
C GLN A 202 8.70 5.69 47.17
N PHE A 203 7.66 6.24 46.56
CA PHE A 203 7.51 7.64 46.20
C PHE A 203 6.48 8.28 47.15
N GLY A 204 6.85 9.38 47.81
CA GLY A 204 5.95 10.02 48.78
C GLY A 204 4.70 10.67 48.19
N LYS A 205 4.70 10.94 46.87
CA LYS A 205 3.56 11.52 46.14
C LYS A 205 3.64 11.20 44.65
N SER A 206 2.50 11.33 43.98
CA SER A 206 2.34 11.25 42.53
C SER A 206 1.25 12.22 42.07
N TRP A 207 1.28 12.56 40.78
CA TRP A 207 0.41 13.58 40.17
C TRP A 207 -0.53 12.97 39.14
N PRO A 208 -1.65 13.60 38.79
CA PRO A 208 -2.54 13.09 37.73
C PRO A 208 -1.78 12.84 36.41
N GLY A 209 -2.08 11.73 35.76
CA GLY A 209 -1.46 11.22 34.54
C GLY A 209 -1.10 9.74 34.65
N VAL A 210 -0.80 9.11 33.52
CA VAL A 210 -0.43 7.70 33.47
C VAL A 210 1.01 7.52 33.94
N LYS A 211 1.27 6.55 34.82
CA LYS A 211 2.59 6.33 35.41
C LYS A 211 3.39 5.31 34.61
N SER A 212 4.68 5.56 34.48
CA SER A 212 5.67 4.61 33.97
C SER A 212 6.91 4.64 34.85
N PHE A 213 7.73 3.59 34.76
CA PHE A 213 8.90 3.44 35.61
C PHE A 213 10.12 3.11 34.77
N ARG A 214 11.24 3.77 35.08
CA ARG A 214 12.55 3.52 34.46
C ARG A 214 13.52 3.07 35.53
N LEU A 215 14.09 1.90 35.35
CA LEU A 215 15.15 1.40 36.23
C LEU A 215 16.49 1.73 35.60
N ILE A 216 17.33 2.44 36.35
CA ILE A 216 18.68 2.81 35.92
C ILE A 216 19.72 2.25 36.90
N ARG A 217 20.92 1.97 36.41
CA ARG A 217 22.04 1.60 37.27
C ARG A 217 22.64 2.86 37.91
N THR A 218 22.58 2.97 39.25
CA THR A 218 22.92 4.18 40.01
C THR A 218 24.33 4.70 39.72
N SER A 219 25.31 3.80 39.56
CA SER A 219 26.71 4.19 39.33
C SER A 219 26.99 4.75 37.94
N THR A 220 26.16 4.44 36.94
CA THR A 220 26.43 4.77 35.53
C THR A 220 25.35 5.62 34.88
N GLY A 221 24.17 5.68 35.47
CA GLY A 221 22.96 6.24 34.84
C GLY A 221 22.41 5.40 33.69
N GLY A 222 23.01 4.25 33.37
CA GLY A 222 22.59 3.40 32.26
C GLY A 222 21.19 2.83 32.46
N LEU A 223 20.33 2.97 31.44
CA LEU A 223 18.97 2.44 31.44
C LEU A 223 18.99 0.91 31.38
N VAL A 224 18.30 0.27 32.33
CA VAL A 224 18.25 -1.19 32.47
C VAL A 224 16.96 -1.75 31.91
N THR A 225 15.81 -1.21 32.33
CA THR A 225 14.49 -1.64 31.85
C THR A 225 13.47 -0.52 32.03
N VAL A 226 12.46 -0.49 31.16
CA VAL A 226 11.33 0.43 31.23
C VAL A 226 10.05 -0.38 31.39
N MET A 227 9.18 0.09 32.28
CA MET A 227 7.91 -0.53 32.61
C MET A 227 6.79 0.47 32.39
N GLU A 228 5.86 0.09 31.51
CA GLU A 228 4.85 0.98 30.94
C GLU A 228 3.54 0.18 30.81
N ASP A 229 2.39 0.80 31.09
CA ASP A 229 1.07 0.30 30.67
C ASP A 229 0.39 1.35 29.78
N PRO A 230 0.77 1.45 28.49
CA PRO A 230 0.17 2.44 27.60
C PRO A 230 -1.30 2.11 27.32
N LEU A 231 -2.14 3.14 27.28
CA LEU A 231 -3.55 3.03 26.89
C LEU A 231 -3.74 2.80 25.39
N CYS A 232 -2.83 3.31 24.55
CA CYS A 232 -2.89 3.18 23.10
C CYS A 232 -1.61 2.53 22.54
N ILE A 233 -1.72 1.94 21.36
CA ILE A 233 -0.60 1.34 20.64
C ILE A 233 0.34 2.40 20.10
N ARG A 234 1.64 2.08 20.04
CA ARG A 234 2.60 2.87 19.29
C ARG A 234 2.34 2.72 17.78
N SER A 235 2.13 3.83 17.08
CA SER A 235 1.87 3.84 15.63
C SER A 235 3.03 3.32 14.80
N TYR A 236 4.26 3.72 15.14
CA TYR A 236 5.47 3.36 14.40
C TYR A 236 6.60 2.91 15.30
N ARG A 237 7.33 1.87 14.89
CA ARG A 237 8.61 1.52 15.51
C ARG A 237 9.72 2.35 14.90
N MET A 238 10.06 3.46 15.55
CA MET A 238 11.16 4.33 15.11
C MET A 238 12.50 3.59 15.08
N PRO A 239 13.41 3.95 14.15
CA PRO A 239 14.76 3.42 14.12
C PRO A 239 15.59 3.98 15.28
N ALA A 240 16.64 3.25 15.67
CA ALA A 240 17.45 3.59 16.84
C ALA A 240 18.28 4.88 16.67
N ASP A 241 18.52 5.29 15.43
CA ASP A 241 19.27 6.48 15.02
C ASP A 241 18.36 7.67 14.65
N ALA A 242 17.06 7.60 14.98
CA ALA A 242 16.14 8.72 14.76
C ALA A 242 16.64 9.98 15.51
N GLY A 243 16.66 11.11 14.81
CA GLY A 243 17.08 12.40 15.39
C GLY A 243 16.12 12.91 16.47
N ASP A 244 16.62 13.79 17.34
CA ASP A 244 15.91 14.28 18.53
C ASP A 244 14.51 14.85 18.22
N GLU A 245 14.36 15.58 17.12
CA GLU A 245 13.06 16.18 16.74
C GLU A 245 12.03 15.10 16.34
N THR A 246 12.47 14.07 15.61
CA THR A 246 11.65 12.91 15.28
C THR A 246 11.22 12.17 16.54
N VAL A 247 12.16 11.92 17.45
CA VAL A 247 11.90 11.26 18.73
C VAL A 247 10.87 12.05 19.53
N ARG A 248 11.03 13.37 19.63
CA ARG A 248 10.12 14.28 20.34
C ARG A 248 8.69 14.21 19.82
N VAL A 249 8.51 14.05 18.50
CA VAL A 249 7.20 14.08 17.86
C VAL A 249 6.56 12.70 17.79
N MET A 250 7.34 11.64 17.54
CA MET A 250 6.83 10.32 17.14
C MET A 250 6.90 9.24 18.22
N LYS A 251 7.83 9.32 19.19
CA LYS A 251 8.11 8.24 20.15
C LYS A 251 6.86 7.76 20.90
N ASP A 252 6.12 8.72 21.45
CA ASP A 252 4.93 8.47 22.26
C ASP A 252 3.65 8.89 21.54
N ARG A 253 3.69 9.02 20.21
CA ARG A 253 2.52 9.34 19.40
C ARG A 253 1.75 8.08 19.03
N THR A 254 0.44 8.18 19.16
CA THR A 254 -0.51 7.28 18.52
C THR A 254 -1.39 8.11 17.59
N TYR A 255 -1.41 7.78 16.31
CA TYR A 255 -2.51 8.19 15.43
C TYR A 255 -3.75 7.41 15.84
N THR A 256 -4.87 8.11 16.02
CA THR A 256 -6.06 7.47 16.60
C THR A 256 -6.72 6.50 15.63
N TYR A 257 -6.52 6.69 14.32
CA TYR A 257 -6.78 5.71 13.27
C TYR A 257 -6.05 4.38 13.52
N ASP A 258 -4.74 4.43 13.76
CA ASP A 258 -3.93 3.23 13.98
C ASP A 258 -4.41 2.42 15.20
N GLN A 259 -4.83 3.11 16.26
CA GLN A 259 -5.45 2.48 17.43
C GLN A 259 -6.76 1.78 17.04
N ALA A 260 -7.58 2.41 16.19
CA ALA A 260 -8.86 1.87 15.74
C ALA A 260 -8.68 0.62 14.89
N VAL A 261 -7.88 0.68 13.83
CA VAL A 261 -7.65 -0.48 12.95
C VAL A 261 -6.98 -1.63 13.69
N SER A 262 -6.07 -1.34 14.63
CA SER A 262 -5.46 -2.37 15.49
C SER A 262 -6.49 -3.03 16.42
N ALA A 263 -7.41 -2.26 17.01
CA ALA A 263 -8.48 -2.79 17.84
C ALA A 263 -9.43 -3.68 17.02
N ILE A 264 -9.76 -3.28 15.78
CA ILE A 264 -10.59 -4.07 14.86
C ILE A 264 -9.89 -5.38 14.52
N ALA A 265 -8.61 -5.34 14.15
CA ALA A 265 -7.81 -6.54 13.84
C ALA A 265 -7.75 -7.51 15.02
N LEU A 266 -7.46 -7.03 16.24
CA LEU A 266 -7.41 -7.87 17.44
C LEU A 266 -8.79 -8.43 17.83
N THR A 267 -9.86 -7.65 17.65
CA THR A 267 -11.24 -8.10 17.84
C THR A 267 -11.59 -9.19 16.84
N ALA A 268 -11.20 -9.03 15.57
CA ALA A 268 -11.39 -10.04 14.53
C ALA A 268 -10.64 -11.34 14.86
N GLN A 269 -9.40 -11.25 15.35
CA GLN A 269 -8.61 -12.45 15.72
C GLN A 269 -9.05 -13.13 17.01
N GLY A 270 -10.05 -12.61 17.74
CA GLY A 270 -10.41 -13.21 19.02
C GLY A 270 -9.36 -12.99 20.12
N SER A 271 -8.49 -11.99 19.97
CA SER A 271 -7.33 -11.81 20.85
C SER A 271 -7.76 -11.43 22.27
N GLY A 272 -7.14 -12.05 23.28
CA GLY A 272 -7.31 -11.67 24.69
C GLY A 272 -6.85 -10.24 25.01
N GLN A 273 -6.19 -9.55 24.06
CA GLN A 273 -5.79 -8.15 24.20
C GLN A 273 -6.82 -7.15 23.62
N ALA A 274 -7.89 -7.62 22.98
CA ALA A 274 -8.86 -6.74 22.31
C ALA A 274 -9.45 -5.67 23.25
N GLU A 275 -9.88 -6.06 24.46
CA GLU A 275 -10.47 -5.12 25.43
C GLU A 275 -9.49 -4.05 25.90
N ARG A 276 -8.19 -4.34 25.97
CA ARG A 276 -7.16 -3.34 26.28
C ARG A 276 -7.12 -2.24 25.23
N PHE A 277 -7.26 -2.60 23.96
CA PHE A 277 -7.29 -1.64 22.85
C PHE A 277 -8.62 -0.87 22.80
N VAL A 278 -9.73 -1.52 23.11
CA VAL A 278 -11.05 -0.88 23.25
C VAL A 278 -11.06 0.14 24.40
N ARG A 279 -10.40 -0.17 25.52
CA ARG A 279 -10.16 0.79 26.62
C ARG A 279 -9.44 2.04 26.11
N GLY A 280 -8.43 1.87 25.26
CA GLY A 280 -7.75 2.98 24.58
C GLY A 280 -8.67 3.83 23.72
N LEU A 281 -9.54 3.21 22.90
CA LEU A 281 -10.53 3.92 22.08
C LEU A 281 -11.51 4.74 22.94
N CYS A 282 -12.00 4.15 24.03
CA CYS A 282 -12.86 4.84 24.98
C CYS A 282 -12.17 6.06 25.61
N ALA A 283 -10.87 5.98 25.88
CA ALA A 283 -10.07 7.08 26.43
C ALA A 283 -9.81 8.19 25.40
N ILE A 284 -9.64 7.84 24.11
CA ILE A 284 -9.48 8.81 23.01
C ILE A 284 -10.72 9.70 22.86
N ILE A 285 -11.93 9.12 22.89
CA ILE A 285 -13.16 9.87 22.63
C ILE A 285 -13.42 10.90 23.76
N GLY A 286 -13.39 12.17 23.38
CA GLY A 286 -13.51 13.32 24.28
C GLY A 286 -12.17 13.95 24.69
N SER A 287 -11.03 13.36 24.31
CA SER A 287 -9.70 13.87 24.68
C SER A 287 -9.27 15.12 23.91
N GLY A 288 -9.95 15.48 22.82
CA GLY A 288 -9.63 16.64 21.98
C GLY A 288 -10.11 17.99 22.54
N GLY A 289 -10.80 18.01 23.68
CA GLY A 289 -11.30 19.24 24.30
C GLY A 289 -12.78 19.54 24.03
N SER A 290 -13.50 18.64 23.37
CA SER A 290 -14.98 18.64 23.39
C SER A 290 -15.52 17.22 23.54
N GLU A 291 -16.68 17.07 24.18
CA GLU A 291 -17.34 15.77 24.31
C GLU A 291 -17.52 15.10 22.93
N GLY A 292 -17.21 13.80 22.86
CA GLY A 292 -17.30 13.01 21.63
C GLY A 292 -16.18 13.24 20.60
N SER A 293 -15.32 14.26 20.79
CA SER A 293 -14.25 14.54 19.81
C SER A 293 -13.21 13.44 19.73
N VAL A 294 -12.71 13.19 18.52
CA VAL A 294 -11.59 12.28 18.28
C VAL A 294 -10.46 13.07 17.63
N PRO A 295 -9.43 13.47 18.39
CA PRO A 295 -8.27 14.14 17.81
C PRO A 295 -7.48 13.19 16.91
N PHE A 296 -6.77 13.74 15.92
CA PHE A 296 -6.03 12.96 14.91
C PHE A 296 -4.90 12.11 15.53
N PHE A 297 -4.32 12.58 16.63
CA PHE A 297 -3.29 11.87 17.36
C PHE A 297 -3.33 12.19 18.85
N VAL A 298 -2.86 11.25 19.66
CA VAL A 298 -2.76 11.35 21.12
C VAL A 298 -1.39 10.89 21.62
N ASN A 299 -1.07 11.21 22.86
CA ASN A 299 0.00 10.56 23.58
C ASN A 299 -0.42 9.11 23.89
N ARG A 300 0.41 8.13 23.53
CA ARG A 300 0.08 6.70 23.64
C ARG A 300 -0.14 6.22 25.07
N MET A 301 0.53 6.85 26.04
CA MET A 301 0.43 6.47 27.44
C MET A 301 -0.93 6.88 28.00
N SER A 302 -1.34 8.13 27.75
CA SER A 302 -2.50 8.76 28.40
C SER A 302 -3.77 8.83 27.53
N ALA A 303 -3.66 8.59 26.23
CA ALA A 303 -4.68 8.90 25.23
C ALA A 303 -5.11 10.39 25.20
N GLN A 304 -4.26 11.31 25.68
CA GLN A 304 -4.55 12.75 25.72
C GLN A 304 -3.74 13.53 24.69
N THR A 305 -4.25 14.70 24.28
CA THR A 305 -3.56 15.63 23.40
C THR A 305 -4.05 17.06 23.62
N PRO A 306 -3.20 18.08 23.45
CA PRO A 306 -3.67 19.46 23.39
C PRO A 306 -4.18 19.84 21.99
N SER A 307 -4.00 18.96 20.99
CA SER A 307 -4.29 19.29 19.60
C SER A 307 -5.77 19.13 19.26
N GLN A 308 -6.40 20.22 18.79
CA GLN A 308 -7.77 20.23 18.25
C GLN A 308 -7.78 19.94 16.74
N TYR A 309 -6.90 19.03 16.31
CA TYR A 309 -6.77 18.63 14.91
C TYR A 309 -7.69 17.44 14.63
N TYR A 310 -8.68 17.63 13.77
CA TYR A 310 -9.79 16.71 13.60
C TYR A 310 -9.97 16.30 12.14
N ARG A 311 -10.20 15.00 11.92
CA ARG A 311 -10.59 14.42 10.63
C ARG A 311 -11.77 13.49 10.84
N THR A 312 -12.82 13.66 10.04
CA THR A 312 -14.09 12.94 10.21
C THR A 312 -13.97 11.46 9.92
N GLY A 313 -13.22 11.05 8.88
CA GLY A 313 -12.92 9.64 8.61
C GLY A 313 -12.24 8.96 9.79
N ASN A 314 -11.19 9.58 10.32
CA ASN A 314 -10.49 9.11 11.52
C ASN A 314 -11.43 8.93 12.75
N ALA A 315 -12.36 9.86 12.98
CA ALA A 315 -13.35 9.71 14.05
C ALA A 315 -14.33 8.56 13.78
N ALA A 316 -14.76 8.39 12.53
CA ALA A 316 -15.64 7.30 12.12
C ALA A 316 -14.96 5.94 12.31
N TRP A 317 -13.66 5.80 12.04
CA TRP A 317 -12.90 4.58 12.33
C TRP A 317 -12.85 4.24 13.82
N VAL A 318 -12.57 5.21 14.68
CA VAL A 318 -12.57 5.01 16.15
C VAL A 318 -13.96 4.57 16.64
N ALA A 319 -15.03 5.20 16.14
CA ALA A 319 -16.39 4.79 16.45
C ALA A 319 -16.74 3.40 15.87
N TYR A 320 -16.32 3.11 14.63
CA TYR A 320 -16.54 1.82 13.98
C TYR A 320 -15.89 0.69 14.79
N ALA A 321 -14.67 0.90 15.29
CA ALA A 321 -13.99 -0.08 16.12
C ALA A 321 -14.78 -0.42 17.41
N LEU A 322 -15.42 0.57 18.04
CA LEU A 322 -16.32 0.34 19.18
C LEU A 322 -17.58 -0.42 18.78
N ALA A 323 -18.21 -0.06 17.65
CA ALA A 323 -19.38 -0.76 17.14
C ALA A 323 -19.04 -2.22 16.77
N TYR A 324 -17.88 -2.45 16.15
CA TYR A 324 -17.41 -3.78 15.76
C TYR A 324 -17.09 -4.65 16.98
N TYR A 325 -16.51 -4.07 18.03
CA TYR A 325 -16.37 -4.74 19.32
C TYR A 325 -17.74 -5.14 19.89
N LEU A 326 -18.75 -4.26 19.87
CA LEU A 326 -20.10 -4.57 20.33
C LEU A 326 -20.78 -5.68 19.51
N LEU A 327 -20.47 -5.79 18.22
CA LEU A 327 -20.94 -6.88 17.37
C LEU A 327 -20.35 -8.23 17.80
N LYS A 328 -19.06 -8.27 18.13
CA LYS A 328 -18.35 -9.51 18.47
C LYS A 328 -18.47 -9.90 19.94
N TYR A 329 -18.54 -8.92 20.82
CA TYR A 329 -18.54 -9.06 22.28
C TYR A 329 -19.64 -8.20 22.91
N PRO A 330 -20.93 -8.48 22.63
CA PRO A 330 -22.04 -7.69 23.15
C PRO A 330 -22.09 -7.64 24.69
N ASP A 331 -21.59 -8.70 25.34
CA ASP A 331 -21.52 -8.85 26.81
C ASP A 331 -20.09 -8.75 27.36
N GLY A 332 -19.11 -8.29 26.56
CA GLY A 332 -17.73 -8.14 27.00
C GLY A 332 -17.56 -7.03 28.05
N GLY A 333 -16.45 -7.05 28.79
CA GLY A 333 -16.21 -6.16 29.94
C GLY A 333 -16.25 -4.67 29.60
N MET A 334 -15.91 -4.31 28.36
CA MET A 334 -15.96 -2.93 27.86
C MET A 334 -17.29 -2.53 27.17
N ALA A 335 -18.29 -3.42 27.06
CA ALA A 335 -19.48 -3.18 26.23
C ALA A 335 -20.26 -1.92 26.62
N THR A 336 -20.51 -1.70 27.91
CA THR A 336 -21.21 -0.50 28.39
C THR A 336 -20.43 0.78 28.08
N ALA A 337 -19.12 0.78 28.34
CA ALA A 337 -18.26 1.94 28.05
C ALA A 337 -18.19 2.22 26.55
N ALA A 338 -18.02 1.17 25.73
CA ALA A 338 -17.99 1.25 24.29
C ALA A 338 -19.29 1.84 23.72
N ARG A 339 -20.46 1.38 24.19
CA ARG A 339 -21.76 1.91 23.74
C ARG A 339 -21.93 3.39 24.06
N ASN A 340 -21.55 3.82 25.28
CA ASN A 340 -21.65 5.22 25.69
C ASN A 340 -20.71 6.11 24.86
N LYS A 341 -19.45 5.68 24.69
CA LYS A 341 -18.45 6.44 23.92
C LYS A 341 -18.76 6.47 22.42
N LEU A 342 -19.27 5.38 21.86
CA LEU A 342 -19.79 5.32 20.50
C LEU A 342 -20.84 6.41 20.27
N MET A 343 -21.85 6.50 21.14
CA MET A 343 -22.92 7.50 21.03
C MET A 343 -22.41 8.94 21.17
N GLN A 344 -21.45 9.20 22.06
CA GLN A 344 -20.80 10.52 22.15
C GLN A 344 -20.08 10.87 20.84
N CYS A 345 -19.33 9.94 20.26
CA CYS A 345 -18.54 10.15 19.06
C CYS A 345 -19.43 10.43 17.83
N VAL A 346 -20.48 9.62 17.62
CA VAL A 346 -21.39 9.82 16.48
C VAL A 346 -22.16 11.13 16.57
N ASN A 347 -22.63 11.51 17.77
CA ASN A 347 -23.26 12.82 17.98
C ASN A 347 -22.31 13.98 17.67
N TRP A 348 -21.00 13.77 17.84
CA TRP A 348 -19.99 14.74 17.45
C TRP A 348 -19.71 14.73 15.94
N ILE A 349 -19.64 13.56 15.29
CA ILE A 349 -19.48 13.42 13.83
C ILE A 349 -20.63 14.11 13.07
N GLU A 350 -21.87 13.98 13.57
CA GLU A 350 -23.06 14.62 12.99
C GLU A 350 -22.95 16.14 12.85
N LYS A 351 -22.12 16.81 13.67
CA LYS A 351 -21.86 18.25 13.59
C LYS A 351 -21.12 18.65 12.30
N PHE A 352 -20.50 17.71 11.61
CA PHE A 352 -19.76 17.94 10.36
C PHE A 352 -20.62 17.74 9.10
N ARG A 353 -21.87 17.29 9.25
CA ARG A 353 -22.79 17.10 8.13
C ARG A 353 -23.20 18.44 7.53
N VAL A 354 -23.12 18.55 6.21
CA VAL A 354 -23.62 19.71 5.48
C VAL A 354 -25.13 19.58 5.32
N ASN A 355 -25.88 20.49 5.95
CA ASN A 355 -27.36 20.46 5.96
C ASN A 355 -28.01 21.53 5.07
N ASP A 356 -27.23 22.50 4.56
CA ASP A 356 -27.74 23.50 3.63
C ASP A 356 -28.06 22.83 2.30
N SER A 357 -29.31 22.89 1.84
CA SER A 357 -29.75 22.30 0.57
C SER A 357 -29.27 23.10 -0.65
N GLY A 358 -28.85 24.36 -0.46
CA GLY A 358 -28.21 25.16 -1.50
C GLY A 358 -26.72 24.84 -1.70
N ASP A 359 -26.10 24.11 -0.76
CA ASP A 359 -24.71 23.68 -0.87
C ASP A 359 -24.64 22.37 -1.67
N ILE A 360 -23.79 22.31 -2.70
CA ILE A 360 -23.64 21.11 -3.53
C ILE A 360 -23.14 19.88 -2.75
N ARG A 361 -22.58 20.10 -1.56
CA ARG A 361 -22.12 19.05 -0.64
C ARG A 361 -23.23 18.56 0.30
N SER A 362 -24.45 19.08 0.19
CA SER A 362 -25.56 18.74 1.10
C SER A 362 -25.72 17.23 1.25
N GLY A 363 -25.86 16.77 2.50
CA GLY A 363 -25.93 15.36 2.86
C GLY A 363 -24.59 14.68 3.14
N LEU A 364 -23.47 15.23 2.67
CA LEU A 364 -22.11 14.75 2.94
C LEU A 364 -21.53 15.35 4.24
N TYR A 365 -20.41 14.77 4.69
CA TYR A 365 -19.66 15.20 5.86
C TYR A 365 -18.38 15.93 5.46
N THR A 366 -18.20 17.14 5.98
CA THR A 366 -16.95 17.89 5.81
C THR A 366 -15.78 17.13 6.41
N SER A 367 -14.58 17.31 5.87
CA SER A 367 -13.42 16.45 6.19
C SER A 367 -12.78 16.72 7.55
N GLY A 368 -13.32 17.67 8.33
CA GLY A 368 -12.87 17.98 9.69
C GLY A 368 -12.52 19.45 9.90
N SER A 369 -11.74 19.72 10.95
CA SER A 369 -11.32 21.06 11.34
C SER A 369 -9.95 21.05 12.00
N GLY A 370 -9.36 22.23 12.16
CA GLY A 370 -7.97 22.36 12.56
C GLY A 370 -7.02 21.98 11.41
N ARG A 371 -5.87 22.65 11.34
CA ARG A 371 -4.78 22.24 10.44
C ARG A 371 -3.43 22.69 10.97
N TYR A 372 -2.39 21.96 10.62
CA TYR A 372 -1.02 22.43 10.69
C TYR A 372 -0.60 22.98 9.34
N ARG A 373 0.12 24.09 9.32
CA ARG A 373 0.80 24.62 8.14
C ARG A 373 2.14 25.18 8.58
N ASP A 374 3.22 24.67 8.00
CA ASP A 374 4.60 25.08 8.31
C ASP A 374 4.91 25.03 9.82
N GLY A 375 4.45 23.96 10.49
CA GLY A 375 4.61 23.76 11.94
C GLY A 375 3.65 24.56 12.83
N VAL A 376 2.85 25.48 12.27
CA VAL A 376 1.90 26.31 13.02
C VAL A 376 0.50 25.69 12.99
N PHE A 377 -0.14 25.60 14.16
CA PHE A 377 -1.50 25.08 14.30
C PHE A 377 -2.56 26.18 14.18
N TYR A 378 -3.58 25.94 13.35
CA TYR A 378 -4.71 26.84 13.12
C TYR A 378 -6.01 26.15 13.59
N PRO A 379 -6.49 26.43 14.82
CA PRO A 379 -7.67 25.77 15.40
C PRO A 379 -8.98 26.11 14.68
N ASP A 380 -9.11 27.34 14.18
CA ASP A 380 -10.35 27.83 13.57
C ASP A 380 -10.58 27.35 12.13
N PHE A 381 -9.59 26.67 11.54
CA PHE A 381 -9.72 26.14 10.19
C PHE A 381 -10.87 25.14 10.10
N LYS A 382 -11.75 25.32 9.11
CA LYS A 382 -12.80 24.38 8.75
C LYS A 382 -12.54 23.89 7.32
N ALA A 383 -12.60 22.57 7.12
CA ALA A 383 -12.46 22.02 5.78
C ALA A 383 -13.66 22.43 4.92
N ASP A 384 -13.40 23.03 3.76
CA ASP A 384 -14.39 23.36 2.75
C ASP A 384 -14.65 22.19 1.77
N TRP A 385 -14.15 21.00 2.08
CA TRP A 385 -14.31 19.80 1.25
C TRP A 385 -14.80 18.58 2.04
N CYS A 386 -15.50 17.70 1.34
CA CYS A 386 -15.94 16.37 1.77
C CYS A 386 -15.15 15.32 0.97
N THR A 387 -14.12 14.73 1.57
CA THR A 387 -13.31 13.68 0.96
C THR A 387 -14.14 12.39 0.87
N SER A 388 -14.02 11.64 -0.23
CA SER A 388 -14.84 10.43 -0.46
C SER A 388 -14.59 9.33 0.57
N GLU A 389 -13.33 9.07 0.92
CA GLU A 389 -12.96 8.15 2.02
C GLU A 389 -13.72 8.49 3.31
N HIS A 390 -13.73 9.78 3.67
CA HIS A 390 -14.44 10.29 4.85
C HIS A 390 -15.98 10.22 4.74
N GLN A 391 -16.53 9.70 3.65
CA GLN A 391 -17.95 9.36 3.51
C GLN A 391 -18.18 7.85 3.61
N PHE A 392 -17.27 7.04 3.08
CA PHE A 392 -17.33 5.58 3.22
C PHE A 392 -17.18 5.16 4.68
N ASP A 393 -16.27 5.79 5.43
CA ASP A 393 -16.03 5.47 6.85
C ASP A 393 -17.29 5.65 7.71
N PRO A 394 -17.95 6.83 7.74
CA PRO A 394 -19.20 6.98 8.50
C PRO A 394 -20.34 6.14 7.92
N TRP A 395 -20.35 5.83 6.62
CA TRP A 395 -21.34 4.90 6.06
C TRP A 395 -21.21 3.49 6.68
N PHE A 396 -20.01 2.92 6.71
CA PHE A 396 -19.78 1.60 7.33
C PHE A 396 -20.13 1.60 8.81
N LEU A 397 -19.85 2.71 9.51
CA LEU A 397 -20.27 2.91 10.90
C LEU A 397 -21.79 2.91 11.05
N PHE A 398 -22.50 3.70 10.25
CA PHE A 398 -23.96 3.80 10.34
C PHE A 398 -24.65 2.50 9.96
N ASP A 399 -24.16 1.82 8.91
CA ASP A 399 -24.65 0.49 8.52
C ASP A 399 -24.46 -0.54 9.65
N LEU A 400 -23.29 -0.55 10.29
CA LEU A 400 -23.03 -1.44 11.43
C LEU A 400 -23.91 -1.09 12.64
N MET A 401 -24.10 0.20 12.94
CA MET A 401 -25.00 0.63 14.01
C MET A 401 -26.46 0.27 13.75
N GLY A 402 -26.92 0.35 12.49
CA GLY A 402 -28.24 -0.12 12.09
C GLY A 402 -28.41 -1.62 12.35
N ARG A 403 -27.42 -2.44 11.97
CA ARG A 403 -27.39 -3.89 12.24
C ARG A 403 -27.35 -4.24 13.73
N LEU A 404 -26.75 -3.38 14.56
CA LEU A 404 -26.73 -3.50 16.02
C LEU A 404 -28.01 -2.99 16.69
N GLY A 405 -28.99 -2.48 15.92
CA GLY A 405 -30.28 -2.01 16.42
C GLY A 405 -30.27 -0.61 17.04
N PHE A 406 -29.27 0.23 16.74
CA PHE A 406 -29.32 1.63 17.14
C PHE A 406 -30.36 2.39 16.29
N ALA A 407 -31.29 3.07 16.95
CA ALA A 407 -32.42 3.72 16.30
C ALA A 407 -31.96 4.78 15.28
N GLY A 408 -32.56 4.76 14.08
CA GLY A 408 -32.36 5.75 13.02
C GLY A 408 -31.09 5.56 12.17
N TYR A 409 -30.23 4.59 12.49
CA TYR A 409 -28.96 4.42 11.78
C TYR A 409 -29.08 3.68 10.45
N THR A 410 -30.09 2.82 10.28
CA THR A 410 -30.41 2.21 8.98
C THR A 410 -30.79 3.29 7.96
N GLU A 411 -31.64 4.24 8.34
CA GLU A 411 -32.09 5.34 7.49
C GLU A 411 -30.95 6.32 7.21
N LYS A 412 -30.10 6.61 8.21
CA LYS A 412 -28.88 7.43 8.03
C LYS A 412 -27.90 6.81 7.05
N ALA A 413 -27.65 5.50 7.16
CA ALA A 413 -26.77 4.78 6.23
C ALA A 413 -27.32 4.84 4.81
N SER A 414 -28.62 4.62 4.62
CA SER A 414 -29.28 4.74 3.31
C SER A 414 -29.14 6.15 2.73
N ALA A 415 -29.48 7.19 3.50
CA ALA A 415 -29.43 8.57 3.03
C ALA A 415 -27.99 9.03 2.67
N LEU A 416 -27.00 8.55 3.41
CA LEU A 416 -25.60 8.82 3.10
C LEU A 416 -25.14 8.05 1.85
N ALA A 417 -25.56 6.79 1.67
CA ALA A 417 -25.27 6.03 0.45
C ALA A 417 -25.80 6.74 -0.80
N ASP A 418 -27.05 7.22 -0.75
CA ASP A 418 -27.66 7.98 -1.84
C ASP A 418 -26.84 9.24 -2.16
N SER A 419 -26.42 9.98 -1.13
CA SER A 419 -25.60 11.18 -1.30
C SER A 419 -24.22 10.88 -1.89
N ILE A 420 -23.59 9.77 -1.51
CA ILE A 420 -22.30 9.33 -2.05
C ILE A 420 -22.43 8.96 -3.52
N LEU A 421 -23.41 8.12 -3.87
CA LEU A 421 -23.62 7.65 -5.24
C LEU A 421 -24.05 8.79 -6.17
N GLU A 422 -24.87 9.72 -5.71
CA GLU A 422 -25.29 10.88 -6.50
C GLU A 422 -24.12 11.82 -6.80
N LYS A 423 -23.26 12.09 -5.80
CA LYS A 423 -22.32 13.22 -5.86
C LYS A 423 -20.88 12.84 -6.17
N LEU A 424 -20.48 11.61 -5.87
CA LEU A 424 -19.07 11.19 -5.91
C LEU A 424 -18.79 10.08 -6.93
N TRP A 425 -19.79 9.31 -7.35
CA TRP A 425 -19.64 8.25 -8.33
C TRP A 425 -19.39 8.81 -9.74
N VAL A 426 -18.45 8.20 -10.47
CA VAL A 426 -18.09 8.54 -11.84
C VAL A 426 -18.59 7.44 -12.77
N GLU A 427 -19.79 7.66 -13.34
CA GLU A 427 -20.49 6.62 -14.09
C GLU A 427 -19.78 6.16 -15.37
N ASP A 428 -18.96 6.99 -16.03
CA ASP A 428 -18.26 6.57 -17.25
C ASP A 428 -16.96 5.80 -16.95
N GLU A 429 -16.33 6.09 -15.81
CA GLU A 429 -15.00 5.57 -15.46
C GLU A 429 -15.08 4.39 -14.47
N GLY A 430 -16.15 4.32 -13.68
CA GLY A 430 -16.40 3.20 -12.76
C GLY A 430 -15.65 3.29 -11.43
N HIS A 431 -15.41 4.51 -10.93
CA HIS A 431 -14.79 4.77 -9.63
C HIS A 431 -15.44 5.99 -8.95
N PHE A 432 -14.88 6.44 -7.83
CA PHE A 432 -15.31 7.66 -7.14
C PHE A 432 -14.29 8.79 -7.31
N TYR A 433 -14.75 10.03 -7.38
CA TYR A 433 -13.91 11.23 -7.25
C TYR A 433 -13.23 11.26 -5.87
N ALA A 434 -12.15 12.03 -5.71
CA ALA A 434 -11.48 12.22 -4.41
C ALA A 434 -12.38 12.91 -3.37
N GLY A 435 -13.35 13.71 -3.82
CA GLY A 435 -14.32 14.33 -2.93
C GLY A 435 -15.15 15.42 -3.61
N MET A 436 -15.83 16.22 -2.78
CA MET A 436 -16.64 17.37 -3.20
C MET A 436 -16.22 18.64 -2.44
N ARG A 437 -15.92 19.72 -3.16
CA ARG A 437 -15.66 21.06 -2.60
C ARG A 437 -16.89 21.94 -2.76
N THR A 438 -16.89 23.13 -2.17
CA THR A 438 -17.92 24.15 -2.46
C THR A 438 -17.96 24.56 -3.93
N SER A 439 -16.84 24.44 -4.64
CA SER A 439 -16.67 24.83 -6.05
C SER A 439 -16.97 23.71 -7.06
N GLY A 440 -17.21 22.47 -6.61
CA GLY A 440 -17.41 21.31 -7.47
C GLY A 440 -16.60 20.08 -7.05
N PRO A 441 -16.69 18.98 -7.82
CA PRO A 441 -15.99 17.74 -7.52
C PRO A 441 -14.47 17.89 -7.60
N ASP A 442 -13.76 17.28 -6.64
CA ASP A 442 -12.32 17.09 -6.67
C ASP A 442 -12.01 15.85 -7.50
N LYS A 443 -11.62 16.05 -8.76
CA LYS A 443 -11.51 14.97 -9.75
C LYS A 443 -10.26 14.11 -9.63
N ALA A 444 -9.44 14.30 -8.60
CA ALA A 444 -8.35 13.37 -8.32
C ALA A 444 -8.90 11.97 -8.03
N ALA A 445 -8.08 10.93 -8.24
CA ALA A 445 -8.47 9.54 -8.00
C ALA A 445 -7.37 8.79 -7.24
N PRO A 446 -7.24 9.03 -5.92
CA PRO A 446 -6.37 8.22 -5.07
C PRO A 446 -6.89 6.79 -4.93
N LEU A 447 -6.02 5.88 -4.49
CA LEU A 447 -6.29 4.45 -4.38
C LEU A 447 -7.51 4.12 -3.51
N ASP A 448 -7.61 4.77 -2.36
CA ASP A 448 -8.69 4.59 -1.37
C ASP A 448 -10.09 4.84 -1.97
N CYS A 449 -10.22 5.76 -2.92
CA CYS A 449 -11.50 6.09 -3.55
C CYS A 449 -12.07 4.93 -4.36
N ALA A 450 -11.22 4.14 -5.03
CA ALA A 450 -11.67 2.95 -5.75
C ALA A 450 -11.64 1.70 -4.86
N SER A 451 -10.72 1.59 -3.90
CA SER A 451 -10.65 0.41 -3.03
C SER A 451 -11.71 0.45 -1.92
N TRP A 452 -11.73 1.47 -1.06
CA TRP A 452 -12.74 1.60 0.01
C TRP A 452 -14.10 1.89 -0.61
N GLY A 453 -14.15 2.70 -1.67
CA GLY A 453 -15.38 2.95 -2.44
C GLY A 453 -15.93 1.68 -3.08
N GLY A 454 -15.06 0.78 -3.58
CA GLY A 454 -15.42 -0.54 -4.05
C GLY A 454 -16.03 -1.42 -2.97
N LEU A 455 -15.45 -1.41 -1.75
CA LEU A 455 -15.98 -2.15 -0.59
C LEU A 455 -17.34 -1.60 -0.14
N PHE A 456 -17.48 -0.27 -0.11
CA PHE A 456 -18.74 0.42 0.15
C PHE A 456 -19.81 -0.01 -0.85
N VAL A 457 -19.53 0.15 -2.14
CA VAL A 457 -20.54 -0.09 -3.17
C VAL A 457 -20.82 -1.59 -3.35
N ALA A 458 -19.91 -2.49 -2.96
CA ALA A 458 -20.18 -3.94 -2.90
C ALA A 458 -21.26 -4.34 -1.88
N SER A 459 -21.69 -3.41 -1.02
CA SER A 459 -22.85 -3.60 -0.14
C SER A 459 -24.17 -3.16 -0.77
N ILE A 460 -24.13 -2.54 -1.96
CA ILE A 460 -25.27 -1.92 -2.64
C ILE A 460 -25.42 -2.47 -4.07
N ASP A 461 -24.34 -2.44 -4.85
CA ASP A 461 -24.25 -2.77 -6.26
C ASP A 461 -22.91 -3.45 -6.57
N MET A 462 -22.95 -4.77 -6.75
CA MET A 462 -21.76 -5.60 -7.00
C MET A 462 -21.10 -5.29 -8.36
N ASP A 463 -21.85 -4.80 -9.35
CA ASP A 463 -21.29 -4.50 -10.66
C ASP A 463 -20.46 -3.21 -10.62
N LYS A 464 -20.93 -2.19 -9.89
CA LYS A 464 -20.11 -1.01 -9.59
C LYS A 464 -18.84 -1.36 -8.82
N ALA A 465 -18.91 -2.32 -7.89
CA ALA A 465 -17.74 -2.77 -7.13
C ALA A 465 -16.70 -3.46 -8.03
N ARG A 466 -17.13 -4.30 -8.99
CA ARG A 466 -16.21 -4.89 -9.98
C ARG A 466 -15.56 -3.82 -10.86
N ARG A 467 -16.29 -2.78 -11.23
CA ARG A 467 -15.75 -1.65 -11.99
C ARG A 467 -14.70 -0.88 -11.19
N CYS A 468 -14.89 -0.72 -9.88
CA CYS A 468 -13.86 -0.17 -9.00
C CYS A 468 -12.60 -1.03 -9.01
N LEU A 469 -12.74 -2.36 -8.90
CA LEU A 469 -11.59 -3.27 -8.97
C LEU A 469 -10.84 -3.15 -10.31
N ALA A 470 -11.56 -3.13 -11.42
CA ALA A 470 -10.97 -2.92 -12.75
C ALA A 470 -10.33 -1.53 -12.92
N TRP A 471 -10.80 -0.52 -12.20
CA TRP A 471 -10.17 0.80 -12.20
C TRP A 471 -8.78 0.75 -11.55
N LEU A 472 -8.65 0.00 -10.45
CA LEU A 472 -7.45 -0.09 -9.61
C LEU A 472 -6.22 -0.62 -10.36
N ASP A 473 -6.37 -1.38 -11.46
CA ASP A 473 -5.25 -1.84 -12.30
C ASP A 473 -4.30 -0.70 -12.73
N ARG A 474 -4.82 0.52 -12.87
CA ARG A 474 -4.05 1.73 -13.19
C ARG A 474 -3.05 2.12 -12.11
N LEU A 475 -3.28 1.67 -10.88
CA LEU A 475 -2.49 1.98 -9.69
C LEU A 475 -1.56 0.83 -9.30
N TRP A 476 -1.60 -0.31 -10.01
CA TRP A 476 -0.63 -1.39 -9.81
C TRP A 476 0.80 -0.89 -10.08
N TYR A 477 1.72 -1.15 -9.15
CA TYR A 477 3.09 -0.63 -9.20
C TYR A 477 4.09 -1.59 -8.54
N ALA A 478 5.34 -1.52 -9.00
CA ALA A 478 6.46 -2.24 -8.42
C ALA A 478 7.57 -1.24 -8.06
N THR A 479 8.06 -1.35 -6.83
CA THR A 479 9.31 -0.72 -6.38
C THR A 479 10.47 -1.69 -6.56
N HIS A 480 11.68 -1.29 -6.16
CA HIS A 480 12.80 -2.23 -6.09
C HIS A 480 12.59 -3.40 -5.11
N ASP A 481 11.74 -3.21 -4.10
CA ASP A 481 11.53 -4.18 -3.02
C ASP A 481 10.32 -5.10 -3.24
N ALA A 482 9.22 -4.53 -3.72
CA ALA A 482 7.90 -5.15 -3.64
C ALA A 482 6.99 -4.73 -4.79
N THR A 483 5.86 -5.41 -4.91
CA THR A 483 4.81 -5.08 -5.89
C THR A 483 3.46 -5.01 -5.17
N GLY A 484 2.65 -4.02 -5.53
CA GLY A 484 1.35 -3.77 -4.92
C GLY A 484 0.70 -2.56 -5.59
N TYR A 485 0.02 -1.72 -4.82
CA TYR A 485 -0.67 -0.54 -5.32
C TYR A 485 -0.07 0.77 -4.79
N THR A 486 0.00 1.77 -5.67
CA THR A 486 0.41 3.13 -5.31
C THR A 486 -0.77 3.92 -4.75
N PRO A 487 -0.59 4.70 -3.66
CA PRO A 487 -1.69 5.50 -3.09
C PRO A 487 -2.10 6.63 -4.04
N TYR A 488 -1.12 7.19 -4.75
CA TYR A 488 -1.29 8.33 -5.64
C TYR A 488 -0.62 8.07 -6.99
N HIS A 489 -1.16 8.69 -8.03
CA HIS A 489 -0.61 8.62 -9.38
C HIS A 489 -0.54 10.01 -10.02
N PRO A 490 0.59 10.40 -10.64
CA PRO A 490 0.75 11.71 -11.30
C PRO A 490 -0.34 12.07 -12.29
N GLU A 491 -0.77 11.10 -13.09
CA GLU A 491 -1.78 11.31 -14.15
C GLU A 491 -3.22 11.39 -13.61
N TYR A 492 -3.44 11.02 -12.35
CA TYR A 492 -4.78 10.93 -11.75
C TYR A 492 -4.96 11.93 -10.59
N GLY A 493 -4.53 13.18 -10.82
CA GLY A 493 -4.75 14.30 -9.90
C GLY A 493 -3.63 14.57 -8.89
N TYR A 494 -2.50 13.84 -8.96
CA TYR A 494 -1.37 14.02 -8.05
C TYR A 494 -0.03 14.26 -8.76
N PRO A 495 0.08 15.30 -9.63
CA PRO A 495 1.25 15.51 -10.50
C PRO A 495 2.59 15.66 -9.76
N ASN A 496 2.54 16.01 -8.47
CA ASN A 496 3.72 16.21 -7.63
C ASN A 496 4.04 15.00 -6.72
N LYS A 497 3.23 13.94 -6.75
CA LYS A 497 3.44 12.76 -5.91
C LYS A 497 4.23 11.70 -6.66
N ARG A 498 5.18 11.07 -5.96
CA ARG A 498 5.89 9.91 -6.48
C ARG A 498 5.11 8.64 -6.18
N ARG A 499 5.35 7.61 -6.99
CA ARG A 499 4.71 6.29 -6.84
C ARG A 499 5.51 5.44 -5.85
N GLY A 500 4.80 4.59 -5.13
CA GLY A 500 5.36 3.60 -4.21
C GLY A 500 4.41 2.42 -4.04
N VAL A 501 4.73 1.49 -3.15
CA VAL A 501 3.83 0.42 -2.72
C VAL A 501 3.36 0.74 -1.31
N TRP A 502 2.07 1.03 -1.18
CA TRP A 502 1.40 1.30 0.10
C TRP A 502 0.74 0.01 0.59
N VAL A 503 1.21 -0.53 1.71
CA VAL A 503 0.78 -1.85 2.22
C VAL A 503 -0.68 -1.84 2.62
N GLU A 504 -1.10 -0.85 3.43
CA GLU A 504 -2.50 -0.69 3.83
C GLU A 504 -3.43 -0.63 2.61
N GLY A 505 -3.11 0.24 1.64
CA GLY A 505 -3.88 0.39 0.42
C GLY A 505 -3.98 -0.92 -0.36
N SER A 506 -2.85 -1.59 -0.56
CA SER A 506 -2.78 -2.87 -1.27
C SER A 506 -3.58 -3.97 -0.56
N ALA A 507 -3.51 -4.03 0.77
CA ALA A 507 -4.31 -4.95 1.57
C ALA A 507 -5.82 -4.63 1.49
N GLY A 508 -6.20 -3.37 1.38
CA GLY A 508 -7.60 -2.99 1.12
C GLY A 508 -8.08 -3.37 -0.29
N VAL A 509 -7.22 -3.30 -1.32
CA VAL A 509 -7.53 -3.86 -2.65
C VAL A 509 -7.70 -5.38 -2.56
N ALA A 510 -6.83 -6.07 -1.82
CA ALA A 510 -6.97 -7.50 -1.58
C ALA A 510 -8.30 -7.82 -0.88
N LEU A 511 -8.69 -7.03 0.14
CA LEU A 511 -9.97 -7.18 0.83
C LEU A 511 -11.17 -6.99 -0.12
N LEU A 512 -11.11 -6.01 -1.04
CA LEU A 512 -12.11 -5.84 -2.09
C LEU A 512 -12.17 -7.06 -3.04
N ALA A 513 -11.01 -7.54 -3.50
CA ALA A 513 -10.94 -8.73 -4.35
C ALA A 513 -11.59 -9.94 -3.65
N ARG A 514 -11.32 -10.14 -2.36
CA ARG A 514 -12.01 -11.17 -1.55
C ARG A 514 -13.52 -10.95 -1.54
N ARG A 515 -13.99 -9.73 -1.26
CA ARG A 515 -15.43 -9.39 -1.24
C ARG A 515 -16.12 -9.70 -2.59
N LEU A 516 -15.39 -9.62 -3.70
CA LEU A 516 -15.87 -9.94 -5.04
C LEU A 516 -15.74 -11.43 -5.43
N GLY A 517 -15.17 -12.27 -4.56
CA GLY A 517 -14.95 -13.69 -4.81
C GLY A 517 -13.64 -14.02 -5.52
N GLU A 518 -12.72 -13.06 -5.64
CA GLU A 518 -11.42 -13.21 -6.31
C GLU A 518 -10.30 -13.53 -5.31
N GLU A 519 -10.40 -14.67 -4.62
CA GLU A 519 -9.43 -15.03 -3.57
C GLU A 519 -7.99 -15.19 -4.12
N ALA A 520 -7.83 -15.71 -5.34
CA ALA A 520 -6.51 -15.86 -5.95
C ALA A 520 -5.82 -14.50 -6.18
N THR A 521 -6.58 -13.48 -6.63
CA THR A 521 -6.11 -12.11 -6.77
C THR A 521 -5.70 -11.53 -5.42
N ALA A 522 -6.54 -11.71 -4.39
CA ALA A 522 -6.22 -11.24 -3.04
C ALA A 522 -4.94 -11.87 -2.48
N MET A 523 -4.76 -13.19 -2.68
CA MET A 523 -3.56 -13.89 -2.23
C MET A 523 -2.30 -13.43 -2.97
N ASP A 524 -2.38 -13.20 -4.29
CA ASP A 524 -1.25 -12.68 -5.07
C ASP A 524 -0.82 -11.30 -4.57
N ILE A 525 -1.79 -10.40 -4.36
CA ILE A 525 -1.52 -9.05 -3.83
C ILE A 525 -0.82 -9.15 -2.48
N LEU A 526 -1.38 -9.89 -1.52
CA LEU A 526 -0.82 -9.99 -0.16
C LEU A 526 0.56 -10.67 -0.16
N ALA A 527 0.76 -11.70 -0.97
CA ALA A 527 2.04 -12.40 -1.06
C ALA A 527 3.15 -11.49 -1.61
N ARG A 528 2.84 -10.62 -2.57
CA ARG A 528 3.80 -9.65 -3.13
C ARG A 528 4.22 -8.54 -2.16
N LEU A 529 3.52 -8.38 -1.04
CA LEU A 529 3.87 -7.44 0.05
C LEU A 529 4.84 -8.06 1.07
N ALA A 530 4.99 -9.38 1.08
CA ALA A 530 5.89 -10.09 2.00
C ALA A 530 7.33 -9.51 2.10
N PRO A 531 7.96 -8.97 1.02
CA PRO A 531 9.27 -8.33 1.14
C PRO A 531 9.31 -7.13 2.10
N LEU A 532 8.16 -6.50 2.37
CA LEU A 532 8.01 -5.33 3.24
C LEU A 532 7.74 -5.71 4.70
N ARG A 533 7.68 -7.01 5.01
CA ARG A 533 7.49 -7.49 6.36
C ARG A 533 8.79 -7.47 7.13
N THR A 534 8.73 -6.97 8.36
CA THR A 534 9.83 -6.98 9.33
C THR A 534 9.43 -7.77 10.57
N ARG A 535 10.36 -8.01 11.48
CA ARG A 535 10.06 -8.60 12.81
C ARG A 535 9.13 -7.75 13.70
N HIS A 536 8.79 -6.54 13.28
CA HIS A 536 7.93 -5.60 13.99
C HIS A 536 6.68 -5.24 13.16
N GLY A 537 6.38 -6.00 12.12
CA GLY A 537 5.26 -5.74 11.21
C GLY A 537 5.70 -5.13 9.88
N TYR A 538 4.75 -4.55 9.16
CA TYR A 538 4.95 -4.09 7.77
C TYR A 538 5.37 -2.63 7.66
N ILE A 539 6.22 -2.34 6.67
CA ILE A 539 6.60 -0.99 6.22
C ILE A 539 5.97 -0.67 4.86
N ASP A 540 5.98 0.58 4.46
CA ASP A 540 5.74 0.97 3.07
C ASP A 540 7.06 1.03 2.29
N SER A 541 6.99 0.91 0.95
CA SER A 541 8.17 1.04 0.08
C SER A 541 7.97 2.16 -0.95
N CYS A 542 9.00 2.99 -1.08
CA CYS A 542 9.08 4.03 -2.09
C CYS A 542 10.56 4.24 -2.45
N ASP A 543 10.91 4.09 -3.74
CA ASP A 543 12.29 4.27 -4.22
C ASP A 543 12.80 5.70 -4.06
N TYR A 544 11.86 6.64 -3.86
CA TYR A 544 12.13 8.07 -3.76
C TYR A 544 11.27 8.72 -2.68
N PRO A 545 11.59 8.50 -1.39
CA PRO A 545 10.83 9.13 -0.32
C PRO A 545 10.89 10.67 -0.47
N ASP A 546 9.73 11.32 -0.43
CA ASP A 546 9.60 12.78 -0.34
C ASP A 546 9.24 13.19 1.10
N ASP A 547 9.32 14.49 1.42
CA ASP A 547 9.05 15.03 2.77
C ASP A 547 7.60 14.81 3.26
N ASN A 548 6.70 14.32 2.40
CA ASN A 548 5.30 14.01 2.72
C ASN A 548 4.99 12.51 2.72
N ALA A 549 5.99 11.64 2.57
CA ALA A 549 5.81 10.20 2.68
C ALA A 549 5.63 9.79 4.15
N MET A 550 4.77 8.79 4.40
CA MET A 550 4.78 8.10 5.69
C MET A 550 6.19 7.53 5.93
N PRO A 551 6.70 7.57 7.17
CA PRO A 551 8.03 7.06 7.43
C PRO A 551 8.09 5.56 7.06
N PRO A 552 9.18 5.08 6.44
CA PRO A 552 9.33 3.69 6.01
C PRO A 552 9.67 2.78 7.22
N TRP A 553 8.90 2.91 8.29
CA TRP A 553 9.09 2.23 9.56
C TRP A 553 7.94 1.25 9.80
N PRO A 554 8.18 0.17 10.56
CA PRO A 554 7.13 -0.78 10.88
C PRO A 554 5.98 -0.06 11.56
N SER A 555 4.77 -0.19 11.01
CA SER A 555 3.59 0.51 11.49
C SER A 555 2.51 -0.46 11.95
N SER A 556 1.77 -0.05 12.97
CA SER A 556 0.62 -0.83 13.45
C SER A 556 -0.50 -0.86 12.43
N CYS A 557 -0.68 0.22 11.65
CA CYS A 557 -1.71 0.31 10.62
C CYS A 557 -1.50 -0.75 9.52
N ASN A 558 -0.33 -0.74 8.86
CA ASN A 558 -0.02 -1.67 7.77
C ASN A 558 -0.16 -3.12 8.23
N THR A 559 0.33 -3.42 9.43
CA THR A 559 0.26 -4.77 10.02
C THR A 559 -1.18 -5.18 10.33
N ALA A 560 -2.01 -4.28 10.86
CA ALA A 560 -3.42 -4.55 11.14
C ALA A 560 -4.23 -4.81 9.85
N TRP A 561 -3.95 -4.09 8.77
CA TRP A 561 -4.57 -4.33 7.47
C TRP A 561 -4.21 -5.69 6.88
N MET A 562 -2.97 -6.16 7.03
CA MET A 562 -2.60 -7.51 6.63
C MET A 562 -3.40 -8.58 7.39
N ILE A 563 -3.65 -8.37 8.69
CA ILE A 563 -4.51 -9.26 9.50
C ILE A 563 -5.93 -9.27 8.94
N LEU A 564 -6.52 -8.09 8.69
CA LEU A 564 -7.90 -7.96 8.23
C LEU A 564 -8.11 -8.50 6.82
N ALA A 565 -7.17 -8.31 5.91
CA ALA A 565 -7.23 -8.89 4.57
C ALA A 565 -7.13 -10.43 4.60
N CYS A 566 -6.29 -10.98 5.48
CA CYS A 566 -6.17 -12.43 5.67
C CYS A 566 -7.38 -13.04 6.35
N ASN A 567 -7.94 -12.38 7.36
CA ASN A 567 -9.01 -12.91 8.21
C ASN A 567 -9.99 -11.78 8.61
N PRO A 568 -10.93 -11.40 7.72
CA PRO A 568 -11.74 -10.20 7.90
C PRO A 568 -12.85 -10.33 8.95
N GLN A 569 -13.39 -11.53 9.16
CA GLN A 569 -14.39 -11.80 10.21
C GLN A 569 -15.62 -10.87 10.14
N GLY A 570 -16.04 -10.44 8.95
CA GLY A 570 -17.18 -9.54 8.77
C GLY A 570 -16.85 -8.05 8.93
N PHE A 571 -15.57 -7.71 9.12
CA PHE A 571 -15.07 -6.35 8.91
C PHE A 571 -15.53 -5.86 7.52
N TRP A 572 -16.18 -4.69 7.50
CA TRP A 572 -16.73 -4.07 6.30
C TRP A 572 -17.53 -5.00 5.39
N ASN A 573 -18.37 -5.83 6.02
CA ASN A 573 -19.28 -6.76 5.34
C ASN A 573 -18.57 -7.88 4.56
N VAL A 574 -17.26 -8.08 4.77
CA VAL A 574 -16.52 -9.21 4.21
C VAL A 574 -16.67 -10.43 5.13
N ASN A 575 -17.80 -11.11 4.99
CA ASN A 575 -18.16 -12.32 5.75
C ASN A 575 -17.55 -13.59 5.15
N LEU A 576 -16.24 -13.58 4.91
CA LEU A 576 -15.49 -14.73 4.40
C LEU A 576 -14.62 -15.34 5.52
N PRO A 577 -14.34 -16.65 5.47
CA PRO A 577 -13.40 -17.28 6.40
C PRO A 577 -12.00 -16.69 6.23
N ALA A 578 -11.06 -17.06 7.11
CA ALA A 578 -9.65 -16.79 6.88
C ALA A 578 -9.21 -17.36 5.52
N LEU A 579 -8.21 -16.73 4.88
CA LEU A 579 -7.62 -17.25 3.64
C LEU A 579 -7.21 -18.72 3.84
N PRO A 580 -7.37 -19.56 2.81
CA PRO A 580 -6.98 -20.95 2.92
C PRO A 580 -5.48 -21.04 3.23
N GLY A 581 -5.16 -21.85 4.25
CA GLY A 581 -3.77 -22.10 4.63
C GLY A 581 -3.04 -22.82 3.50
N MET A 582 -2.13 -22.12 2.84
CA MET A 582 -1.25 -22.67 1.82
C MET A 582 0.03 -21.85 1.69
N TYR A 583 1.05 -22.47 1.09
CA TYR A 583 2.22 -21.75 0.60
C TYR A 583 1.89 -21.19 -0.79
N TYR A 584 1.83 -19.86 -0.91
CA TYR A 584 1.56 -19.19 -2.17
C TYR A 584 2.86 -18.76 -2.84
N ARG A 585 3.03 -19.13 -4.10
CA ARG A 585 4.21 -18.77 -4.91
C ARG A 585 3.93 -17.49 -5.69
N TYR A 586 4.80 -16.49 -5.58
CA TYR A 586 4.60 -15.16 -6.23
C TYR A 586 5.83 -14.63 -6.97
#